data_AF-A0A494TAE0-F1
#
_entry.id   AF-A0A494TAE0-F1
#
_cell.length_a   1.000
_cell.length_b   1.000
_cell.length_c   1.000
_cell.angle_alpha   90.00
_cell.angle_beta   90.00
_cell.angle_gamma   90.00
#
_symmetry.space_group_name_H-M   'P 1'
#
loop_
_entity.id
_entity.type
_entity.pdbx_description
1 polymer ?
#
loop_
_entity_poly.entity_id
_entity_poly.type
_entity_poly.pdbx_seq_one_letter_code
_entity_poly.pdbx_strand_id
1 'polypeptide(L)' 'MLLIDLDGFKAVNDRHGHPTGDRVLREVARRLTETVSDEGLAVRLGGDEFCVIQTGLAKGGMPKRWGAD' A
#
# COMPACT_ATOMS: atom_id res chain seq x y z
N MET A 1 2.72 0.87 12.75
CA MET A 1 2.04 -0.03 11.80
C MET A 1 1.00 0.78 11.07
N LEU A 2 0.95 0.66 9.75
CA LEU A 2 -0.03 1.29 8.88
C LEU A 2 -0.80 0.19 8.15
N LEU A 3 -2.14 0.24 8.21
CA LEU A 3 -3.02 -0.62 7.44
C LEU A 3 -3.54 0.16 6.23
N ILE A 4 -3.61 -0.49 5.08
CA ILE A 4 -3.97 0.11 3.80
C ILE A 4 -5.02 -0.79 3.16
N ASP A 5 -6.11 -0.19 2.72
CA ASP A 5 -7.15 -0.81 1.90
C ASP A 5 -7.25 -0.06 0.58
N LEU A 6 -7.51 -0.76 -0.53
CA LEU A 6 -7.62 -0.11 -1.85
C LEU A 6 -9.08 0.23 -2.17
N ASP A 7 -9.41 1.51 -2.04
CA ASP A 7 -10.74 2.02 -2.38
C ASP A 7 -11.19 1.60 -3.78
N GLY A 8 -12.31 0.87 -3.85
CA GLY A 8 -12.94 0.51 -5.12
C GLY A 8 -12.26 -0.61 -5.92
N PHE A 9 -11.35 -1.39 -5.32
CA PHE A 9 -10.67 -2.49 -6.01
C PHE A 9 -11.65 -3.50 -6.64
N LYS A 10 -12.75 -3.82 -5.95
CA LYS A 10 -13.81 -4.66 -6.52
C LYS A 10 -14.39 -4.07 -7.82
N ALA A 11 -14.63 -2.76 -7.89
CA ALA A 11 -15.15 -2.13 -9.09
C ALA A 11 -14.17 -2.20 -10.27
N VAL A 12 -12.85 -2.16 -10.00
CA VAL A 12 -11.82 -2.39 -11.01
C VAL A 12 -11.91 -3.81 -11.56
N ASN A 13 -12.03 -4.82 -10.68
CA ASN A 13 -12.21 -6.21 -11.09
C ASN A 13 -13.50 -6.42 -11.90
N ASP A 14 -14.61 -5.86 -11.43
CA ASP A 14 -15.91 -6.03 -12.06
C ASP A 14 -15.95 -5.37 -13.46
N ARG A 15 -15.26 -4.24 -13.65
CA ARG A 15 -15.23 -3.51 -14.93
C ARG A 15 -14.16 -3.99 -15.91
N HIS A 16 -13.01 -4.43 -15.42
CA HIS A 16 -11.82 -4.68 -16.25
C HIS A 16 -11.25 -6.11 -16.13
N GLY A 17 -11.88 -6.97 -15.33
CA GLY A 17 -11.50 -8.35 -15.08
C GLY A 17 -10.33 -8.50 -14.10
N HIS A 18 -10.24 -9.68 -13.48
CA HIS A 18 -9.19 -10.02 -12.51
C HIS A 18 -7.75 -9.80 -13.01
N PRO A 19 -7.38 -10.04 -14.29
CA PRO A 19 -6.02 -9.75 -14.76
C PRO A 19 -5.62 -8.27 -14.61
N THR A 20 -6.59 -7.36 -14.64
CA THR A 20 -6.36 -5.93 -14.39
C THR A 20 -6.22 -5.67 -12.89
N GLY A 21 -7.05 -6.27 -12.04
CA GLY A 21 -6.86 -6.23 -10.58
C GLY A 21 -5.50 -6.76 -10.14
N ASP A 22 -5.04 -7.87 -10.72
CA ASP A 22 -3.70 -8.41 -10.45
C ASP A 22 -2.58 -7.42 -10.80
N ARG A 23 -2.74 -6.67 -11.91
CA ARG A 23 -1.77 -5.63 -12.28
C ARG A 23 -1.78 -4.48 -11.27
N VAL A 24 -2.95 -4.08 -10.77
CA VAL A 24 -3.07 -3.08 -9.70
C VAL A 24 -2.39 -3.57 -8.42
N LEU A 25 -2.67 -4.80 -7.97
CA LEU A 25 -2.06 -5.36 -6.76
C LEU A 25 -0.54 -5.45 -6.86
N ARG A 26 0.00 -5.88 -8.01
CA ARG A 26 1.46 -5.92 -8.26
C ARG A 26 2.07 -4.52 -8.20
N GLU A 27 1.40 -3.53 -8.80
CA GLU A 27 1.89 -2.16 -8.81
C GLU A 27 1.85 -1.51 -7.42
N VAL A 28 0.80 -1.76 -6.64
CA VAL A 28 0.73 -1.33 -5.23
C VAL A 28 1.86 -1.98 -4.42
N ALA A 29 2.04 -3.30 -4.54
CA ALA A 29 3.12 -4.00 -3.86
C ALA A 29 4.49 -3.41 -4.23
N ARG A 30 4.75 -3.18 -5.52
CA ARG A 30 5.99 -2.56 -5.99
C ARG A 30 6.21 -1.17 -5.37
N ARG A 31 5.19 -0.30 -5.40
CA ARG A 31 5.28 1.06 -4.84
C ARG A 31 5.50 1.05 -3.32
N LEU A 32 4.82 0.16 -2.60
CA LEU A 32 5.03 0.00 -1.16
C LEU A 32 6.46 -0.44 -0.87
N THR A 33 6.96 -1.47 -1.56
CA THR A 33 8.34 -1.95 -1.39
C THR A 33 9.38 -0.88 -1.71
N GLU A 34 9.16 -0.04 -2.72
CA GLU A 34 10.09 1.07 -3.06
C GLU A 34 10.02 2.25 -2.09
N THR A 35 8.92 2.41 -1.37
CA THR A 35 8.70 3.54 -0.44
C THR A 35 9.14 3.19 0.98
N VAL A 36 9.01 1.93 1.37
CA VAL A 36 9.38 1.45 2.69
C VAL A 36 10.90 1.35 2.78
N SER A 37 11.47 1.91 3.85
CA SER A 37 12.92 1.83 4.10
C SER A 37 13.37 0.40 4.42
N ASP A 38 14.68 0.15 4.42
CA ASP A 38 15.25 -1.16 4.76
C ASP A 38 14.91 -1.66 6.18
N GLU A 39 14.51 -0.76 7.10
CA GLU A 39 14.06 -1.09 8.46
C GLU A 39 12.55 -1.35 8.56
N GLY A 40 11.88 -1.38 7.41
CA GLY A 40 10.45 -1.61 7.29
C GLY A 40 10.11 -2.84 6.45
N LEU A 41 8.86 -3.27 6.59
CA LEU A 41 8.30 -4.42 5.89
C LEU A 41 6.94 -4.05 5.32
N ALA A 42 6.77 -4.23 4.01
CA ALA A 42 5.48 -4.18 3.34
C ALA A 42 4.96 -5.62 3.13
N VAL A 43 3.71 -5.88 3.52
CA VAL A 43 3.06 -7.18 3.35
C VAL A 43 1.68 -7.02 2.75
N ARG A 44 1.25 -7.99 1.93
CA ARG A 44 -0.14 -8.17 1.53
C ARG A 44 -0.80 -9.12 2.52
N LEU A 45 -1.91 -8.70 3.12
CA LEU A 45 -2.65 -9.51 4.10
C LEU A 45 -3.62 -10.49 3.41
N GLY A 46 -4.22 -10.04 2.31
CA GLY A 46 -5.24 -10.76 1.54
C GLY A 46 -5.95 -9.78 0.61
N GLY A 47 -6.82 -10.25 -0.30
CA GLY A 47 -7.66 -9.36 -1.11
C GLY A 47 -6.91 -8.15 -1.69
N ASP A 48 -7.37 -6.97 -1.33
CA ASP A 48 -6.81 -5.63 -1.56
C ASP A 48 -6.12 -5.01 -0.34
N GLU A 49 -5.98 -5.76 0.76
CA GLU A 49 -5.46 -5.26 2.03
C GLU A 49 -3.92 -5.41 2.12
N PHE A 50 -3.26 -4.34 2.54
CA PHE A 50 -1.82 -4.27 2.77
C PHE A 50 -1.48 -3.73 4.15
N CYS A 51 -0.29 -4.05 4.64
CA CYS A 51 0.25 -3.52 5.88
C CYS A 51 1.71 -3.10 5.70
N VAL A 52 2.07 -1.99 6.35
CA VAL A 52 3.46 -1.55 6.51
C VAL A 52 3.82 -1.55 8.00
N ILE A 53 4.89 -2.28 8.33
CA ILE A 53 5.50 -2.28 9.65
C ILE A 53 6.84 -1.58 9.52
N GLN A 54 7.03 -0.48 10.24
CA GLN A 54 8.29 0.26 10.24
C GLN A 54 8.79 0.33 11.68
N THR A 55 10.03 -0.10 11.88
CA THR A 55 10.71 0.02 13.17
C THR A 55 11.48 1.35 13.25
N GLY A 56 11.93 1.74 14.44
CA GLY A 56 12.73 2.96 14.61
C GLY A 56 11.98 4.29 14.49
N LEU A 57 10.68 4.30 14.19
CA LEU A 57 9.89 5.54 14.16
C LEU A 57 9.81 6.15 15.56
N ALA A 58 10.37 7.35 15.71
CA ALA A 58 10.14 8.18 16.91
C ALA A 58 8.63 8.42 17.07
N LYS A 59 8.12 8.27 18.30
CA LYS A 59 6.73 8.62 18.61
C LYS A 59 6.50 10.09 18.26
N GLY A 60 5.70 10.35 17.22
CA GLY A 60 5.32 11.71 16.81
C GLY A 60 6.05 12.28 15.58
N GLY A 61 6.78 11.46 14.81
CA GLY A 61 7.26 11.90 13.49
C GLY A 61 6.09 12.33 12.62
N MET A 62 5.94 13.63 12.37
CA MET A 62 4.91 14.14 11.47
C MET A 62 5.10 13.50 10.09
N PRO A 63 4.08 12.83 9.53
CA PRO A 63 4.19 12.28 8.19
C PRO A 63 4.50 13.44 7.23
N LYS A 64 5.47 13.22 6.34
CA LYS A 64 5.77 14.15 5.25
C LYS A 64 4.47 14.35 4.47
N ARG A 65 3.86 15.54 4.55
CA ARG A 65 2.62 15.86 3.82
C ARG A 65 2.86 15.59 2.34
N TRP A 66 2.06 14.71 1.75
CA TRP A 66 1.93 14.60 0.31
C TRP A 66 0.85 15.59 -0.14
N GLY A 67 1.19 16.54 -1.01
CA GLY A 67 0.24 17.49 -1.59
C GLY A 67 -0.05 18.70 -0.70
N ALA A 68 0.73 19.76 -0.89
CA ALA A 68 0.35 21.12 -0.57
C ALA A 68 0.92 22.03 -1.67
N ASP A 69 0.53 21.73 -2.90
CA ASP A 69 0.55 22.60 -4.09
C ASP A 69 -0.53 22.06 -5.05
#